data_AF-A0A7R9UTF2-F1
#
_entry.id   AF-A0A7R9UTF2-F1
#
_cell.length_a   1.000
_cell.length_b   1.000
_cell.length_c   1.000
_cell.angle_alpha   90.00
_cell.angle_beta   90.00
_cell.angle_gamma   90.00
#
_symmetry.space_group_name_H-M   'P 1'
#
loop_
_entity.id
_entity.type
_entity.pdbx_description
1 polymer ?
#
loop_
_entity_poly.entity_id
_entity_poly.type
_entity_poly.pdbx_seq_one_letter_code
_entity_poly.pdbx_strand_id
1 'polypeptide(L)'
;AVTPFHAVAIGSQMLERAGFVALDESAQWAGAITPGGKYFYTRSDSTLVAFAVGSKYAAGGPFKVVGAHTDSPALKAKPLTKSSAAEGLTQLAVCTYGGGLWHTWFDRDLGIGGLVLVRSADGALEKRLVAIHAPVLRVPSLCIHLQTAAERESFAPNKETHLIPVLCAAAAPPAPGA
;
A
#
# COMPACT_ATOMS: atom_id res chain seq x y z
N ALA A 1 6.35 -7.05 3.79
CA ALA A 1 5.72 -5.71 3.92
C ALA A 1 4.46 -5.68 3.06
N VAL A 2 3.34 -5.12 3.53
CA VAL A 2 2.04 -5.19 2.82
C VAL A 2 1.76 -4.01 1.88
N THR A 3 2.47 -2.89 2.05
CA THR A 3 2.40 -1.70 1.15
C THR A 3 3.78 -1.02 1.05
N PRO A 4 3.99 -0.09 0.10
CA PRO A 4 5.24 0.68 0.01
C PRO A 4 5.61 1.38 1.32
N PHE A 5 4.60 1.91 2.03
CA PHE A 5 4.80 2.57 3.32
C PHE A 5 5.35 1.62 4.38
N HIS A 6 4.84 0.39 4.44
CA HIS A 6 5.37 -0.64 5.33
C HIS A 6 6.76 -1.12 4.89
N ALA A 7 7.05 -1.13 3.58
CA ALA A 7 8.36 -1.51 3.07
C ALA A 7 9.43 -0.51 3.50
N VAL A 8 9.15 0.79 3.38
CA VAL A 8 10.01 1.86 3.88
C VAL A 8 10.15 1.79 5.40
N ALA A 9 9.05 1.68 6.15
CA ALA A 9 9.12 1.62 7.61
C ALA A 9 9.99 0.45 8.11
N ILE A 10 9.83 -0.74 7.54
CA ILE A 10 10.66 -1.91 7.88
C ILE A 10 12.11 -1.68 7.44
N GLY A 11 12.33 -1.12 6.25
CA GLY A 11 13.66 -0.81 5.73
C GLY A 11 14.42 0.19 6.60
N SER A 12 13.77 1.28 7.04
CA SER A 12 14.30 2.26 7.97
C SER A 12 14.70 1.61 9.29
N GLN A 13 13.83 0.78 9.89
CA GLN A 13 14.16 0.06 11.13
C GLN A 13 15.33 -0.92 10.96
N MET A 14 15.48 -1.53 9.79
CA MET A 14 16.64 -2.39 9.49
C MET A 14 17.93 -1.57 9.39
N LEU A 15 17.88 -0.40 8.77
CA LEU A 15 19.01 0.51 8.63
C LEU A 15 19.45 1.10 9.98
N GLU A 16 18.50 1.55 10.80
CA GLU A 16 18.76 2.03 12.17
C GLU A 16 19.46 0.96 13.00
N ARG A 17 18.97 -0.29 12.96
CA ARG A 17 19.61 -1.43 13.64
C ARG A 17 21.01 -1.75 13.09
N ALA A 18 21.28 -1.40 11.83
CA ALA A 18 22.61 -1.54 11.21
C ALA A 18 23.54 -0.33 11.47
N GLY A 19 23.12 0.62 12.31
CA GLY A 19 23.89 1.80 12.70
C GLY A 19 23.86 2.94 11.68
N PHE A 20 22.84 2.98 10.80
CA PHE A 20 22.63 4.14 9.94
C PHE A 20 21.90 5.24 10.72
N VAL A 21 22.25 6.49 10.43
CA VAL A 21 21.62 7.68 11.00
C VAL A 21 20.53 8.20 10.05
N ALA A 22 19.32 8.38 10.57
CA ALA A 22 18.23 9.00 9.83
C ALA A 22 18.51 10.50 9.62
N LEU A 23 18.32 10.98 8.39
CA LEU A 23 18.45 12.39 8.03
C LEU A 23 17.06 12.96 7.73
N ASP A 24 16.85 14.19 8.18
CA ASP A 24 15.71 15.02 7.74
C ASP A 24 16.03 15.62 6.37
N GLU A 25 15.24 15.25 5.36
CA GLU A 25 15.39 15.72 3.99
C GLU A 25 15.22 17.25 3.85
N SER A 26 14.51 17.90 4.78
CA SER A 26 14.33 19.36 4.80
C SER A 26 15.49 20.12 5.46
N ALA A 27 16.37 19.43 6.18
CA ALA A 27 17.49 20.04 6.88
C ALA A 27 18.74 20.19 5.99
N GLN A 28 19.62 21.13 6.34
CA GLN A 28 20.93 21.23 5.72
C GLN A 28 21.87 20.17 6.28
N TRP A 29 22.48 19.36 5.41
CA TRP A 29 23.37 18.26 5.80
C TRP A 29 24.86 18.62 5.87
N ALA A 30 25.20 19.89 5.65
CA ALA A 30 26.58 20.35 5.71
C ALA A 30 27.19 20.05 7.09
N GLY A 31 28.31 19.33 7.11
CA GLY A 31 28.99 18.88 8.33
C GLY A 31 28.36 17.67 9.03
N ALA A 32 27.12 17.28 8.69
CA ALA A 32 26.50 16.06 9.22
C ALA A 32 26.99 14.81 8.49
N ILE A 33 27.29 14.92 7.19
CA ILE A 33 27.79 13.81 6.38
C ILE A 33 29.32 13.77 6.44
N THR A 34 29.84 12.70 7.03
CA THR A 34 31.28 12.47 7.21
C THR A 34 31.76 11.16 6.54
N PRO A 35 33.02 11.09 6.09
CA PRO A 35 33.63 9.84 5.63
C PRO A 35 33.55 8.74 6.68
N GLY A 36 33.17 7.52 6.27
CA GLY A 36 32.91 6.39 7.16
C GLY A 36 31.49 6.35 7.75
N GLY A 37 30.71 7.42 7.60
CA GLY A 37 29.34 7.49 8.10
C GLY A 37 28.33 6.73 7.26
N LYS A 38 27.20 6.37 7.88
CA LYS A 38 26.08 5.65 7.27
C LYS A 38 24.80 6.43 7.52
N TYR A 39 24.06 6.71 6.46
CA TYR A 39 22.91 7.62 6.53
C TYR A 39 21.76 7.12 5.67
N PHE A 40 20.54 7.48 6.04
CA PHE A 40 19.39 7.27 5.19
C PHE A 40 18.38 8.40 5.38
N TYR A 41 17.53 8.59 4.37
CA TYR A 41 16.36 9.45 4.48
C TYR A 41 15.19 8.82 3.74
N THR A 42 13.99 9.28 4.06
CA THR A 42 12.77 8.84 3.41
C THR A 42 12.06 10.01 2.76
N ARG A 43 11.47 9.78 1.59
CA ARG A 43 10.60 10.77 0.93
C ARG A 43 9.20 10.22 0.81
N SER A 44 8.22 11.01 1.24
CA SER A 44 6.78 10.68 1.23
C SER A 44 6.43 9.37 1.95
N ASP A 45 7.31 8.87 2.83
CA ASP A 45 7.19 7.59 3.53
C ASP A 45 7.09 6.35 2.62
N SER A 46 7.27 6.51 1.30
CA SER A 46 7.16 5.43 0.30
C SER A 46 8.45 5.19 -0.48
N THR A 47 9.41 6.11 -0.40
CA THR A 47 10.75 5.96 -0.96
C THR A 47 11.78 6.03 0.17
N LEU A 48 12.77 5.13 0.11
CA LEU A 48 13.89 5.04 1.05
C LEU A 48 15.20 5.17 0.26
N VAL A 49 16.06 6.08 0.68
CA VAL A 49 17.42 6.22 0.15
C VAL A 49 18.39 6.03 1.29
N ALA A 50 19.29 5.07 1.15
CA ALA A 50 20.32 4.77 2.11
C ALA A 50 21.69 4.79 1.44
N PHE A 51 22.68 5.35 2.12
CA PHE A 51 24.04 5.44 1.61
C PHE A 51 25.07 5.34 2.73
N ALA A 52 26.20 4.73 2.40
CA ALA A 52 27.38 4.68 3.27
C ALA A 52 28.51 5.43 2.59
N VAL A 53 29.10 6.39 3.28
CA VAL A 53 30.21 7.19 2.78
C VAL A 53 31.50 6.44 3.05
N GLY A 54 32.25 6.10 2.00
CA GLY A 54 33.54 5.42 2.16
C GLY A 54 34.50 6.26 3.02
N SER A 55 35.34 5.62 3.83
CA SER A 55 36.30 6.32 4.71
C SER A 55 37.34 7.16 3.94
N LYS A 56 37.57 6.84 2.66
CA LYS A 56 38.46 7.58 1.75
C LYS A 56 37.71 8.38 0.69
N TYR A 57 36.40 8.52 0.84
CA TYR A 57 35.59 9.28 -0.11
C TYR A 57 35.97 10.77 -0.03
N ALA A 58 36.12 11.40 -1.20
CA ALA A 58 36.29 12.83 -1.36
C ALA A 58 35.26 13.33 -2.38
N ALA A 59 34.90 14.62 -2.29
CA ALA A 59 33.98 15.23 -3.24
C ALA A 59 34.51 15.06 -4.69
N GLY A 60 33.62 14.64 -5.61
CA GLY A 60 33.99 14.26 -6.98
C GLY A 60 34.33 12.77 -7.15
N GLY A 61 34.34 11.99 -6.07
CA GLY A 61 34.52 10.54 -6.11
C GLY A 61 33.32 9.78 -6.72
N PRO A 62 33.51 8.49 -7.05
CA PRO A 62 32.48 7.68 -7.70
C PRO A 62 31.41 7.20 -6.70
N PHE A 63 30.22 6.91 -7.23
CA PHE A 63 29.13 6.26 -6.50
C PHE A 63 28.92 4.83 -7.00
N LYS A 64 28.58 3.93 -6.09
CA LYS A 64 28.03 2.60 -6.41
C LYS A 64 26.57 2.61 -6.02
N VAL A 65 25.68 2.56 -7.01
CA VAL A 65 24.24 2.73 -6.81
C VAL A 65 23.51 1.44 -7.17
N VAL A 66 22.64 0.99 -6.28
CA VAL A 66 21.69 -0.09 -6.53
C VAL A 66 20.29 0.51 -6.45
N GLY A 67 19.53 0.38 -7.52
CA GLY A 67 18.14 0.84 -7.60
C GLY A 67 17.18 -0.34 -7.50
N ALA A 68 16.11 -0.15 -6.73
CA ALA A 68 14.94 -1.02 -6.69
C ALA A 68 13.69 -0.14 -6.47
N HIS A 69 12.51 -0.74 -6.42
CA HIS A 69 11.25 -0.03 -6.15
C HIS A 69 10.49 -0.72 -5.01
N THR A 70 9.69 0.05 -4.28
CA THR A 70 9.00 -0.38 -3.04
C THR A 70 7.56 -0.84 -3.28
N ASP A 71 7.05 -0.64 -4.49
CA ASP A 71 5.67 -0.89 -4.86
C ASP A 71 5.48 -2.18 -5.65
N SER A 72 4.22 -2.60 -5.73
CA SER A 72 3.80 -3.78 -6.48
C SER A 72 2.38 -3.53 -6.97
N PRO A 73 1.94 -4.17 -8.07
CA PRO A 73 0.57 -4.04 -8.54
C PRO A 73 -0.43 -4.42 -7.44
N ALA A 74 -1.46 -3.60 -7.27
CA ALA A 74 -2.43 -3.74 -6.16
C ALA A 74 -3.80 -3.18 -6.50
N LEU A 75 -4.84 -3.61 -5.77
CA LEU A 75 -6.10 -2.89 -5.67
C LEU A 75 -5.97 -1.81 -4.59
N LYS A 76 -6.20 -0.54 -4.95
CA LYS A 76 -6.18 0.60 -4.02
C LYS A 76 -7.59 1.13 -3.81
N ALA A 77 -7.96 1.47 -2.58
CA ALA A 77 -9.23 2.13 -2.31
C ALA A 77 -9.32 3.46 -3.08
N LYS A 78 -10.44 3.71 -3.76
CA LYS A 78 -10.73 5.02 -4.35
C LYS A 78 -10.99 6.05 -3.24
N PRO A 79 -10.72 7.36 -3.44
CA PRO A 79 -11.01 8.39 -2.44
C PRO A 79 -12.49 8.41 -2.01
N LEU A 80 -13.40 8.21 -2.96
CA LEU A 80 -14.81 7.96 -2.70
C LEU A 80 -15.05 6.45 -2.78
N THR A 81 -14.88 5.79 -1.63
CA THR A 81 -14.84 4.32 -1.54
C THR A 81 -16.21 3.68 -1.36
N LYS A 82 -17.20 4.41 -0.83
CA LYS A 82 -18.54 3.87 -0.59
C LYS A 82 -19.20 3.60 -1.94
N SER A 83 -19.15 2.34 -2.38
CA SER A 83 -19.96 1.89 -3.50
C SER A 83 -21.41 1.80 -3.06
N SER A 84 -22.35 2.05 -3.97
CA SER A 84 -23.77 1.78 -3.72
C SER A 84 -23.94 0.33 -3.27
N ALA A 85 -24.77 0.08 -2.26
CA ALA A 85 -25.09 -1.28 -1.85
C ALA A 85 -25.81 -1.96 -3.03
N ALA A 86 -25.09 -2.77 -3.79
CA ALA A 86 -25.68 -3.64 -4.79
C ALA A 86 -26.21 -4.86 -4.06
N GLU A 87 -27.49 -5.18 -4.23
CA GLU A 87 -28.08 -6.43 -3.78
C GLU A 87 -27.88 -6.73 -2.27
N GLY A 88 -27.88 -5.69 -1.43
CA GLY A 88 -27.70 -5.84 0.02
C GLY A 88 -26.27 -6.13 0.46
N LEU A 89 -25.26 -5.87 -0.37
CA LEU A 89 -23.84 -6.00 -0.02
C LEU A 89 -23.18 -4.63 0.10
N THR A 90 -22.41 -4.42 1.15
CA THR A 90 -21.49 -3.29 1.27
C THR A 90 -20.20 -3.63 0.55
N GLN A 91 -19.84 -2.80 -0.42
CA GLN A 91 -18.67 -2.97 -1.27
C GLN A 91 -17.68 -1.80 -1.15
N LEU A 92 -16.41 -2.10 -1.41
CA LEU A 92 -15.31 -1.15 -1.36
C LEU A 92 -14.87 -0.76 -2.78
N ALA A 93 -15.14 0.46 -3.25
CA ALA A 93 -14.70 0.88 -4.57
C ALA A 93 -13.16 0.98 -4.63
N VAL A 94 -12.56 0.27 -5.60
CA VAL A 94 -11.09 0.18 -5.77
C VAL A 94 -10.66 0.63 -7.17
N CYS A 95 -9.41 1.05 -7.31
CA CYS A 95 -8.73 1.24 -8.58
C CYS A 95 -7.53 0.29 -8.69
N THR A 96 -7.21 -0.09 -9.92
CA THR A 96 -6.02 -0.89 -10.22
C THR A 96 -4.78 -0.01 -10.20
N TYR A 97 -3.76 -0.42 -9.44
CA TYR A 97 -2.43 0.18 -9.46
C TYR A 97 -1.46 -0.77 -10.18
N GLY A 98 -0.78 -0.29 -11.22
CA GLY A 98 0.17 -1.07 -12.01
C GLY A 98 -0.48 -2.09 -12.97
N GLY A 99 0.32 -3.02 -13.49
CA GLY A 99 -0.06 -4.05 -14.46
C GLY A 99 -0.30 -5.43 -13.83
N GLY A 100 -1.19 -5.50 -12.85
CA GLY A 100 -1.46 -6.75 -12.12
C GLY A 100 -2.15 -7.83 -12.96
N LEU A 101 -1.89 -9.09 -12.62
CA LEU A 101 -2.67 -10.23 -13.10
C LEU A 101 -3.99 -10.30 -12.31
N TRP A 102 -4.95 -9.46 -12.69
CA TRP A 102 -6.15 -9.20 -11.88
C TRP A 102 -7.03 -10.42 -11.62
N HIS A 103 -6.97 -11.44 -12.48
CA HIS A 103 -7.67 -12.69 -12.21
C HIS A 103 -7.19 -13.39 -10.92
N THR A 104 -5.94 -13.17 -10.50
CA THR A 104 -5.39 -13.81 -9.30
C THR A 104 -5.91 -13.20 -7.99
N TRP A 105 -6.56 -12.04 -8.07
CA TRP A 105 -7.17 -11.32 -6.94
C TRP A 105 -8.58 -11.81 -6.61
N PHE A 106 -9.22 -12.52 -7.55
CA PHE A 106 -10.50 -13.17 -7.29
C PHE A 106 -10.32 -14.29 -6.28
N ASP A 107 -11.34 -14.47 -5.44
CA ASP A 107 -11.45 -15.55 -4.48
C ASP A 107 -10.31 -15.65 -3.45
N ARG A 108 -9.63 -14.51 -3.21
CA ARG A 108 -8.63 -14.34 -2.15
C ARG A 108 -9.24 -13.72 -0.91
N ASP A 109 -8.69 -14.14 0.21
CA ASP A 109 -8.93 -13.53 1.52
C ASP A 109 -8.03 -12.30 1.65
N LEU A 110 -8.62 -11.12 1.49
CA LEU A 110 -7.89 -9.85 1.40
C LEU A 110 -7.96 -9.07 2.71
N GLY A 111 -6.79 -8.63 3.18
CA GLY A 111 -6.65 -7.62 4.21
C GLY A 111 -6.57 -6.20 3.63
N ILE A 112 -6.40 -5.20 4.50
CA ILE A 112 -6.23 -3.80 4.11
C ILE A 112 -4.95 -3.27 4.73
N GLY A 113 -4.11 -2.61 3.94
CA GLY A 113 -2.91 -1.94 4.42
C GLY A 113 -2.76 -0.56 3.81
N GLY A 114 -2.14 0.36 4.54
CA GLY A 114 -1.90 1.71 4.03
C GLY A 114 -1.32 2.69 5.03
N LEU A 115 -1.33 3.95 4.63
CA LEU A 115 -1.03 5.11 5.47
C LEU A 115 -2.29 5.95 5.55
N VAL A 116 -2.69 6.34 6.76
CA VAL A 116 -3.81 7.25 6.99
C VAL A 116 -3.29 8.56 7.56
N LEU A 117 -3.90 9.66 7.13
CA LEU A 117 -3.73 10.97 7.76
C LEU A 117 -4.87 11.16 8.74
N VAL A 118 -4.55 11.35 10.01
CA VAL A 118 -5.54 11.58 11.07
C VAL A 118 -5.29 12.93 11.72
N ARG A 119 -6.36 13.56 12.19
CA ARG A 119 -6.27 14.74 13.04
C ARG A 119 -6.22 14.29 14.49
N SER A 120 -5.18 14.67 15.22
CA SER A 120 -5.05 14.43 16.66
C SER A 120 -5.99 15.33 17.46
N ALA A 121 -6.15 15.03 18.76
CA ALA A 121 -7.05 15.76 19.65
C ALA A 121 -6.68 17.26 19.79
N ASP A 122 -5.41 17.59 19.62
CA ASP A 122 -4.88 18.97 19.62
C ASP A 122 -4.93 19.66 18.25
N GLY A 123 -5.47 18.98 17.22
CA GLY A 123 -5.69 19.52 15.89
C GLY A 123 -4.55 19.32 14.89
N ALA A 124 -3.40 18.77 15.31
CA ALA A 124 -2.29 18.44 14.42
C ALA A 124 -2.65 17.32 13.43
N LEU A 125 -1.96 17.28 12.28
CA LEU A 125 -2.10 16.18 11.32
C LEU A 125 -0.98 15.16 11.55
N GLU A 126 -1.37 13.91 11.77
CA GLU A 126 -0.46 12.79 11.98
C GLU A 126 -0.61 11.75 10.89
N LYS A 127 0.51 11.13 10.53
CA LYS A 127 0.56 9.96 9.66
C LYS A 127 0.56 8.70 10.51
N ARG A 128 -0.31 7.74 10.21
CA ARG A 128 -0.34 6.44 10.89
C ARG A 128 -0.36 5.30 9.88
N LEU A 129 0.48 4.30 10.11
CA LEU A 129 0.43 3.06 9.34
C LEU A 129 -0.70 2.18 9.86
N VAL A 130 -1.44 1.58 8.94
CA VAL A 130 -2.53 0.65 9.25
C VAL A 130 -2.29 -0.63 8.48
N ALA A 131 -2.39 -1.76 9.17
CA ALA A 131 -2.38 -3.09 8.58
C ALA A 131 -3.44 -3.95 9.28
N ILE A 132 -4.53 -4.21 8.57
CA ILE A 132 -5.59 -5.15 8.96
C ILE A 132 -5.29 -6.46 8.25
N HIS A 133 -4.70 -7.39 8.99
CA HIS A 133 -4.33 -8.72 8.49
C HIS A 133 -5.51 -9.70 8.44
N ALA A 134 -6.62 -9.39 9.11
CA ALA A 134 -7.84 -10.20 9.05
C ALA A 134 -8.45 -10.16 7.64
N PRO A 135 -9.08 -11.26 7.17
CA PRO A 135 -9.68 -11.36 5.85
C PRO A 135 -11.02 -10.61 5.81
N VAL A 136 -10.94 -9.30 5.62
CA VAL A 136 -12.10 -8.40 5.68
C VAL A 136 -12.70 -8.09 4.30
N LEU A 137 -12.00 -8.41 3.21
CA LEU A 137 -12.46 -8.16 1.85
C LEU A 137 -12.32 -9.41 0.99
N ARG A 138 -13.22 -9.56 0.02
CA ARG A 138 -13.14 -10.61 -1.00
C ARG A 138 -13.68 -10.11 -2.32
N VAL A 139 -13.00 -10.41 -3.42
CA VAL A 139 -13.52 -10.23 -4.79
C VAL A 139 -14.05 -11.59 -5.25
N PRO A 140 -15.37 -11.85 -5.16
CA PRO A 140 -15.91 -13.16 -5.52
C PRO A 140 -15.94 -13.35 -7.04
N SER A 141 -15.62 -14.55 -7.51
CA SER A 141 -15.87 -14.92 -8.91
C SER A 141 -17.36 -15.14 -9.16
N LEU A 142 -17.80 -14.87 -10.40
CA LEU A 142 -19.12 -15.30 -10.86
C LEU A 142 -19.16 -16.83 -10.98
N CYS A 143 -20.27 -17.44 -10.55
CA CYS A 143 -20.46 -18.88 -10.67
C CYS A 143 -20.39 -19.34 -12.13
N ILE A 144 -19.66 -20.44 -12.37
CA ILE A 144 -19.43 -21.01 -13.72
C ILE A 144 -20.72 -21.33 -14.48
N HIS A 145 -21.79 -21.71 -13.77
CA HIS A 145 -23.11 -22.01 -14.31
C HIS A 145 -23.80 -20.79 -14.95
N LEU A 146 -23.42 -19.59 -14.53
CA LEU A 146 -23.95 -18.32 -15.04
C LEU A 146 -23.07 -17.74 -16.15
N GLN A 147 -22.07 -18.48 -16.61
CA GLN A 147 -21.15 -18.07 -17.67
C GLN A 147 -21.34 -18.92 -18.92
N THR A 148 -21.21 -18.30 -20.08
CA THR A 148 -21.07 -18.99 -21.36
C THR A 148 -19.70 -19.67 -21.47
N ALA A 149 -19.53 -20.60 -22.42
CA ALA A 149 -18.23 -21.26 -22.65
C ALA A 149 -17.11 -20.26 -23.00
N ALA A 150 -17.41 -19.26 -23.83
CA ALA A 150 -16.46 -18.22 -24.25
C ALA A 150 -16.03 -17.30 -23.10
N GLU A 151 -16.94 -16.96 -22.18
CA GLU A 151 -16.60 -16.14 -21.00
C GLU A 151 -15.65 -16.89 -20.05
N ARG A 152 -15.85 -18.20 -19.90
CA ARG A 152 -14.99 -19.04 -19.06
C ARG A 152 -13.58 -19.19 -19.63
N GLU A 153 -13.47 -19.34 -20.94
CA GLU A 153 -12.18 -19.53 -21.61
C GLU A 153 -11.34 -18.25 -21.61
N SER A 154 -11.97 -17.08 -21.77
CA SER A 154 -11.27 -15.80 -21.86
C SER A 154 -10.95 -15.15 -20.51
N PHE A 155 -11.76 -15.41 -19.47
CA PHE A 155 -11.71 -14.76 -18.15
C PHE A 155 -11.22 -13.29 -18.21
N ALA A 156 -12.05 -12.42 -18.79
CA ALA A 156 -11.72 -11.01 -19.03
C ALA A 156 -12.57 -10.07 -18.15
N PRO A 157 -12.31 -10.00 -16.82
CA PRO A 157 -13.11 -9.17 -15.93
C PRO A 157 -12.94 -7.68 -16.26
N ASN A 158 -14.04 -6.94 -16.27
CA ASN A 158 -14.02 -5.49 -16.32
C ASN A 158 -13.43 -4.96 -14.99
N LYS A 159 -12.34 -4.19 -15.08
CA LYS A 159 -11.59 -3.73 -13.91
C LYS A 159 -12.36 -2.75 -13.03
N GLU A 160 -13.36 -2.07 -13.57
CA GLU A 160 -14.18 -1.10 -12.83
C GLU A 160 -15.33 -1.81 -12.11
N THR A 161 -16.01 -2.75 -12.78
CA THR A 161 -17.25 -3.35 -12.26
C THR A 161 -17.06 -4.71 -11.60
N HIS A 162 -16.07 -5.52 -12.00
CA HIS A 162 -15.91 -6.89 -11.52
C HIS A 162 -14.81 -7.06 -10.46
N LEU A 163 -13.96 -6.05 -10.24
CA LEU A 163 -12.90 -6.09 -9.21
C LEU A 163 -13.30 -5.46 -7.88
N ILE A 164 -14.56 -5.10 -7.70
CA ILE A 164 -15.04 -4.42 -6.49
C ILE A 164 -15.17 -5.45 -5.35
N PRO A 165 -14.34 -5.39 -4.30
CA PRO A 165 -14.43 -6.34 -3.21
C PRO A 165 -15.67 -6.10 -2.34
N VAL A 166 -16.25 -7.18 -1.84
CA VAL A 166 -17.31 -7.19 -0.84
C VAL A 166 -16.68 -7.13 0.55
N LEU A 167 -17.23 -6.26 1.42
CA LEU A 167 -16.81 -6.06 2.81
C LEU A 167 -17.74 -6.80 3.78
N CYS A 168 -19.05 -6.60 3.64
CA CYS A 168 -20.06 -7.25 4.47
C CYS A 168 -21.43 -7.24 3.78
N ALA A 169 -22.37 -8.05 4.28
CA ALA A 169 -23.79 -7.85 3.97
C ALA A 169 -24.30 -6.62 4.72
N ALA A 170 -25.17 -5.83 4.07
CA ALA A 170 -25.95 -4.81 4.75
C ALA A 170 -26.80 -5.49 5.83
N ALA A 171 -26.83 -4.90 7.03
CA ALA A 171 -27.80 -5.32 8.03
C ALA A 171 -29.20 -5.17 7.44
N ALA A 172 -30.05 -6.18 7.61
CA ALA A 172 -31.47 -6.01 7.32
C ALA A 172 -31.96 -4.78 8.11
N PRO A 173 -32.75 -3.88 7.51
CA PRO A 173 -33.38 -2.82 8.30
C PRO A 173 -34.13 -3.47 9.46
N PRO A 174 -34.10 -2.89 10.68
CA PRO A 174 -34.91 -3.39 11.77
C PRO A 174 -36.35 -3.50 11.29
N ALA A 175 -37.01 -4.61 11.61
CA ALA A 175 -38.42 -4.79 11.25
C ALA A 175 -39.21 -3.58 11.80
N PRO A 176 -40.11 -2.98 11.01
CA PRO A 176 -40.91 -1.87 11.51
C PRO A 176 -41.73 -2.34 12.71
N GLY A 177 -41.41 -1.83 13.90
CA GLY A 177 -42.12 -2.13 15.16
C GLY A 177 -41.32 -2.80 16.28
N ALA A 178 -39.99 -2.87 16.19
CA ALA A 178 -39.12 -3.19 17.34
C ALA A 178 -38.65 -1.92 18.07
#